data_AF-A0A845SGG9-F1
#
_entry.id   AF-A0A845SGG9-F1
#
_cell.length_a   1.000
_cell.length_b   1.000
_cell.length_c   1.000
_cell.angle_alpha   90.00
_cell.angle_beta   90.00
_cell.angle_gamma   90.00
#
_symmetry.space_group_name_H-M   'P 1'
#
loop_
_entity.id
_entity.type
_entity.pdbx_description
1 polymer ?
#
loop_
_entity_poly.entity_id
_entity_poly.type
_entity_poly.pdbx_seq_one_letter_code
_entity_poly.pdbx_strand_id
1 'polypeptide(L)'
;MKLSATEGWKPGQGWGQELRLPQGFPAQAAGLKDAQAQTAGAWSGQGVRLADGGPLPASGQRAWVIIPDDNQSRAFLVYDNFRPLMRWNRLYYFAISIGTLADALDK
;
A
#
# COMPACT_ATOMS: atom_id res chain seq x y z
N MET A 1 -8.00 -18.76 2.53
CA MET A 1 -8.94 -18.13 1.57
C MET A 1 -8.13 -17.72 0.35
N LYS A 2 -8.18 -18.48 -0.75
CA LYS A 2 -7.46 -18.11 -1.98
C LYS A 2 -8.22 -16.95 -2.63
N LEU A 3 -7.68 -15.73 -2.56
CA LEU A 3 -8.09 -14.64 -3.44
C LEU A 3 -7.67 -15.05 -4.86
N SER A 4 -8.55 -15.82 -5.52
CA SER A 4 -8.29 -16.40 -6.82
C SER A 4 -8.02 -15.30 -7.84
N ALA A 5 -7.04 -15.56 -8.71
CA ALA A 5 -6.44 -14.67 -9.71
C ALA A 5 -7.40 -14.02 -10.73
N THR A 6 -8.71 -14.17 -10.57
CA THR A 6 -9.75 -13.71 -11.50
C THR A 6 -10.16 -12.23 -11.33
N GLU A 7 -9.75 -11.56 -10.25
CA GLU A 7 -10.14 -10.15 -9.97
C GLU A 7 -9.01 -9.12 -10.18
N GLY A 8 -7.97 -9.46 -10.95
CA GLY A 8 -6.84 -8.56 -11.21
C GLY A 8 -5.69 -8.64 -10.20
N TRP A 9 -5.68 -9.72 -9.40
CA TRP A 9 -4.57 -10.05 -8.50
C TRP A 9 -3.33 -10.50 -9.29
N LYS A 10 -2.17 -9.93 -8.98
CA LYS A 10 -0.87 -10.24 -9.56
C LYS A 10 -0.10 -11.22 -8.66
N PRO A 11 0.17 -12.46 -9.12
CA PRO A 11 0.98 -13.42 -8.36
C PRO A 11 2.37 -12.86 -8.04
N GLY A 12 2.88 -13.13 -6.83
CA GLY A 12 4.20 -12.68 -6.39
C GLY A 12 4.30 -11.19 -6.01
N GLN A 13 3.20 -10.44 -6.04
CA GLN A 13 3.13 -9.08 -5.53
C GLN A 13 2.26 -9.06 -4.26
N GLY A 14 2.76 -8.45 -3.18
CA GLY A 14 1.95 -8.23 -1.97
C GLY A 14 0.87 -7.17 -2.19
N TRP A 15 -0.13 -7.10 -1.30
CA TRP A 15 -1.11 -6.01 -1.33
C TRP A 15 -0.47 -4.69 -0.87
N GLY A 16 0.42 -4.74 0.12
CA GLY A 16 1.06 -3.58 0.70
C GLY A 16 1.71 -3.88 2.05
N GLN A 17 2.26 -2.85 2.69
CA GLN A 17 2.91 -2.92 4.00
C GLN A 17 2.91 -1.55 4.68
N GLU A 18 3.05 -1.53 6.00
CA GLU A 18 3.09 -0.30 6.79
C GLU A 18 4.40 0.47 6.60
N LEU A 19 4.31 1.79 6.63
CA LEU A 19 5.39 2.74 6.39
C LEU A 19 5.46 3.81 7.48
N ARG A 20 6.62 4.47 7.51
CA ARG A 20 6.80 5.78 8.15
C ARG A 20 6.92 6.86 7.07
N LEU A 21 6.09 7.89 7.19
CA LEU A 21 6.17 9.07 6.35
C LEU A 21 7.17 10.09 6.91
N PRO A 22 7.86 10.85 6.05
CA PRO A 22 8.67 11.97 6.49
C PRO A 22 7.79 13.09 7.05
N GLN A 23 8.36 13.92 7.92
CA GLN A 23 7.67 15.12 8.40
C GLN A 23 7.33 16.03 7.21
N GLY A 24 6.09 16.54 7.18
CA GLY A 24 5.63 17.40 6.08
C GLY A 24 5.28 16.66 4.79
N PHE A 25 5.07 15.34 4.85
CA PHE A 25 4.59 14.58 3.69
C PHE A 25 3.33 15.24 3.10
N PRO A 26 3.30 15.51 1.78
CA PRO A 26 2.16 16.17 1.16
C PRO A 26 0.97 15.23 1.12
N ALA A 27 -0.06 15.50 1.93
CA ALA A 27 -1.25 14.66 2.03
C ALA A 27 -1.95 14.44 0.67
N GLN A 28 -1.82 15.39 -0.26
CA GLN A 28 -2.39 15.30 -1.62
C GLN A 28 -1.68 14.25 -2.50
N ALA A 29 -0.46 13.85 -2.14
CA ALA A 29 0.25 12.76 -2.80
C ALA A 29 -0.26 11.38 -2.37
N ALA A 30 -0.99 11.28 -1.24
CA ALA A 30 -1.60 10.05 -0.78
C ALA A 30 -2.94 9.77 -1.48
N GLY A 31 -3.19 8.51 -1.79
CA GLY A 31 -4.43 8.03 -2.41
C GLY A 31 -4.15 6.97 -3.47
N LEU A 32 -5.20 6.57 -4.20
CA LEU A 32 -5.15 5.48 -5.18
C LEU A 32 -5.32 5.94 -6.63
N LYS A 33 -5.30 7.26 -6.90
CA LYS A 33 -5.41 7.76 -8.28
C LYS A 33 -4.17 7.38 -9.07
N ASP A 34 -4.31 7.16 -10.37
CA ASP A 34 -3.17 6.80 -11.22
C ASP A 34 -2.07 7.87 -11.21
N ALA A 35 -2.45 9.15 -11.13
CA ALA A 35 -1.52 10.29 -11.03
C ALA A 35 -0.71 10.32 -9.72
N GLN A 36 -1.13 9.57 -8.69
CA GLN A 36 -0.42 9.44 -7.41
C GLN A 36 0.50 8.21 -7.37
N ALA A 37 0.52 7.41 -8.43
CA ALA A 37 1.37 6.23 -8.50
C ALA A 37 2.83 6.63 -8.71
N GLN A 38 3.73 6.05 -7.92
CA GLN A 38 5.17 6.17 -8.10
C GLN A 38 5.83 4.81 -7.90
N THR A 39 7.11 4.67 -8.24
CA THR A 39 7.88 3.47 -7.89
C THR A 39 8.26 3.49 -6.41
N ALA A 40 8.51 2.32 -5.82
CA ALA A 40 8.98 2.23 -4.44
C ALA A 40 10.31 3.00 -4.23
N GLY A 41 11.18 3.01 -5.23
CA GLY A 41 12.41 3.80 -5.22
C GLY A 41 12.16 5.31 -5.19
N ALA A 42 11.20 5.82 -5.97
CA ALA A 42 10.83 7.23 -5.98
C ALA A 42 10.27 7.69 -4.63
N TRP A 43 9.40 6.88 -4.01
CA TRP A 43 8.93 7.12 -2.65
C TRP A 43 10.07 7.11 -1.63
N SER A 44 11.00 6.16 -1.75
CA SER A 44 12.17 6.09 -0.86
C SER A 44 13.05 7.34 -0.99
N GLY A 45 13.20 7.87 -2.21
CA GLY A 45 13.93 9.13 -2.47
C GLY A 45 13.25 10.36 -1.87
N GLN A 46 11.94 10.31 -1.66
CA GLN A 46 11.16 11.35 -0.98
C GLN A 46 11.18 11.21 0.55
N GLY A 47 11.95 10.25 1.08
CA GLY A 47 12.08 10.04 2.53
C GLY A 47 11.02 9.12 3.14
N VAL A 48 10.18 8.47 2.32
CA VAL A 48 9.29 7.41 2.79
C VAL A 48 10.12 6.18 3.17
N ARG A 49 9.84 5.60 4.33
CA ARG A 49 10.58 4.45 4.87
C ARG A 49 9.63 3.34 5.30
N LEU A 50 10.17 2.13 5.41
CA LEU A 50 9.49 1.04 6.10
C LEU A 50 9.23 1.40 7.57
N ALA A 51 8.29 0.71 8.20
CA ALA A 51 7.96 0.93 9.61
C ALA A 51 9.17 0.74 10.56
N ASP A 52 10.11 -0.14 10.19
CA ASP A 52 11.38 -0.38 10.91
C ASP A 52 12.45 0.70 10.64
N GLY A 53 12.18 1.66 9.75
CA GLY A 53 13.10 2.72 9.34
C GLY A 53 13.97 2.38 8.13
N GLY A 54 13.88 1.15 7.62
CA GLY A 54 14.61 0.69 6.44
C GLY A 54 14.17 1.38 5.14
N PRO A 55 15.00 1.32 4.08
CA PRO A 55 14.61 1.77 2.75
C PRO A 55 13.51 0.88 2.17
N LEU A 56 12.69 1.44 1.29
CA LEU A 56 11.77 0.63 0.49
C LEU A 56 12.56 -0.26 -0.48
N PRO A 57 12.11 -1.49 -0.76
CA PRO A 57 12.72 -2.32 -1.78
C PRO A 57 12.73 -1.59 -3.13
N ALA A 58 13.87 -1.59 -3.82
CA ALA A 58 14.00 -1.00 -5.14
C ALA A 58 13.22 -1.84 -6.16
N SER A 59 11.94 -1.52 -6.31
CA SER A 59 11.02 -2.18 -7.23
C SER A 59 10.53 -1.17 -8.27
N GLY A 60 10.52 -1.58 -9.54
CA GLY A 60 9.92 -0.84 -10.64
C GLY A 60 8.38 -0.93 -10.67
N GLN A 61 7.78 -1.65 -9.71
CA GLN A 61 6.33 -1.76 -9.60
C GLN A 61 5.70 -0.43 -9.19
N ARG A 62 4.50 -0.18 -9.72
CA ARG A 62 3.67 0.94 -9.31
C ARG A 62 3.20 0.73 -7.88
N ALA A 63 3.38 1.77 -7.08
CA ALA A 63 3.01 1.81 -5.69
C ALA A 63 2.37 3.15 -5.34
N TRP A 64 1.52 3.12 -4.33
CA TRP A 64 0.81 4.26 -3.78
C TRP A 64 1.06 4.35 -2.30
N VAL A 65 1.05 5.56 -1.77
CA VAL A 65 0.94 5.80 -0.34
C VAL A 65 -0.53 6.03 -0.02
N ILE A 66 -1.07 5.32 0.95
CA ILE A 66 -2.38 5.62 1.52
C ILE A 66 -2.24 5.99 3.00
N ILE A 67 -3.10 6.90 3.44
CA ILE A 67 -3.23 7.31 4.84
C ILE A 67 -4.68 7.01 5.21
N PRO A 68 -4.92 5.96 6.02
CA PRO A 68 -6.23 5.70 6.58
C PRO A 68 -6.71 6.86 7.49
N ASP A 69 -8.03 7.05 7.60
CA ASP A 69 -8.62 8.19 8.31
C ASP A 69 -8.50 8.11 9.88
N ASP A 70 -7.52 7.37 10.46
CA ASP A 70 -7.31 7.27 11.94
C ASP A 70 -6.27 8.26 12.49
N ASN A 71 -6.54 9.56 12.37
CA ASN A 71 -5.62 10.59 12.90
C ASN A 71 -4.21 10.53 12.29
N GLN A 72 -4.05 10.02 11.07
CA GLN A 72 -2.78 10.02 10.32
C GLN A 72 -1.62 9.26 11.00
N SER A 73 -1.93 8.37 11.97
CA SER A 73 -0.88 7.69 12.73
C SER A 73 -0.14 6.64 11.90
N ARG A 74 -0.82 6.06 10.91
CA ARG A 74 -0.30 4.99 10.07
C ARG A 74 -0.41 5.34 8.60
N ALA A 75 0.57 4.91 7.84
CA ALA A 75 0.58 5.00 6.39
C ALA A 75 1.00 3.66 5.80
N PHE A 76 0.56 3.38 4.58
CA PHE A 76 0.86 2.12 3.93
C PHE A 76 1.35 2.36 2.51
N LEU A 77 2.37 1.59 2.12
CA LEU A 77 2.72 1.44 0.71
C LEU A 77 1.83 0.33 0.19
N VAL A 78 1.04 0.62 -0.82
CA VAL A 78 0.16 -0.36 -1.44
C VAL A 78 0.45 -0.49 -2.92
N TYR A 79 0.22 -1.68 -3.44
CA TYR A 79 0.48 -2.02 -4.84
C TYR A 79 -0.82 -2.21 -5.61
N ASP A 80 -0.71 -2.62 -6.88
CA ASP A 80 -1.87 -2.87 -7.73
C ASP A 80 -2.87 -3.84 -7.08
N ASN A 81 -2.37 -4.83 -6.33
CA ASN A 81 -3.17 -5.84 -5.62
C ASN A 81 -4.06 -5.29 -4.50
N PHE A 82 -3.81 -4.06 -4.03
CA PHE A 82 -4.68 -3.42 -3.05
C PHE A 82 -5.97 -2.87 -3.67
N ARG A 83 -5.92 -2.42 -4.92
CA ARG A 83 -7.07 -1.76 -5.57
C ARG A 83 -8.27 -2.69 -5.76
N PRO A 84 -8.12 -3.99 -6.11
CA PRO A 84 -9.23 -4.94 -6.08
C PRO A 84 -9.91 -5.06 -4.72
N LEU A 85 -9.16 -5.00 -3.61
CA LEU A 85 -9.72 -5.06 -2.25
C LEU A 85 -10.65 -3.88 -1.93
N MET A 86 -10.39 -2.74 -2.58
CA MET A 86 -11.18 -1.50 -2.44
C MET A 86 -12.46 -1.48 -3.30
N ARG A 87 -12.69 -2.48 -4.16
CA ARG A 87 -13.89 -2.51 -5.04
C ARG A 87 -15.18 -2.72 -4.26
N TRP A 88 -15.12 -3.55 -3.23
CA TRP A 88 -16.28 -3.97 -2.45
C TRP A 88 -16.68 -2.93 -1.39
N ASN A 89 -15.69 -2.28 -0.80
CA ASN A 89 -15.88 -1.20 0.16
C ASN A 89 -14.74 -0.20 0.01
N ARG A 90 -15.07 1.09 -0.13
CA ARG A 90 -14.10 2.16 -0.39
C ARG A 90 -13.35 2.62 0.87
N LEU A 91 -13.44 1.87 1.96
CA LEU A 91 -12.74 2.15 3.21
C LEU A 91 -11.37 1.45 3.25
N TYR A 92 -10.30 2.22 3.44
CA TYR A 92 -8.95 1.68 3.51
C TYR A 92 -8.77 0.63 4.62
N TYR A 93 -9.38 0.82 5.80
CA TYR A 93 -9.33 -0.18 6.87
C TYR A 93 -9.85 -1.54 6.48
N PHE A 94 -10.94 -1.56 5.73
CA PHE A 94 -11.53 -2.81 5.30
C PHE A 94 -10.56 -3.58 4.40
N ALA A 95 -9.96 -2.89 3.42
CA ALA A 95 -8.96 -3.47 2.53
C ALA A 95 -7.68 -3.89 3.27
N ILE A 96 -7.19 -3.08 4.22
CA ILE A 96 -6.03 -3.40 5.06
C ILE A 96 -6.30 -4.65 5.90
N SER A 97 -7.47 -4.75 6.53
CA SER A 97 -7.85 -5.93 7.32
C SER A 97 -7.91 -7.20 6.47
N ILE A 98 -8.48 -7.12 5.26
CA ILE A 98 -8.49 -8.26 4.33
C ILE A 98 -7.07 -8.62 3.89
N GLY A 99 -6.23 -7.64 3.53
CA GLY A 99 -4.84 -7.88 3.15
C GLY A 99 -4.04 -8.54 4.28
N THR A 100 -4.16 -8.02 5.50
CA THR A 100 -3.51 -8.56 6.69
C THR A 100 -3.96 -9.98 6.99
N LEU A 101 -5.27 -10.27 6.86
CA LEU A 101 -5.80 -11.61 7.03
C LEU A 101 -5.29 -12.56 5.93
N ALA A 102 -5.21 -12.11 4.67
CA ALA A 102 -4.68 -12.90 3.57
C ALA A 102 -3.21 -13.30 3.83
N ASP A 103 -2.37 -12.35 4.26
CA ASP A 103 -0.98 -12.61 4.61
C ASP A 103 -0.83 -13.57 5.79
N ALA A 104 -1.77 -13.54 6.75
CA ALA A 104 -1.77 -14.45 7.90
C ALA A 104 -2.15 -15.90 7.51
N LEU A 105 -2.91 -16.07 6.42
CA LEU A 105 -3.37 -17.37 5.94
C LEU A 105 -2.44 -18.02 4.89
N ASP A 106 -1.49 -17.27 4.34
CA ASP A 106 -0.51 -17.73 3.34
C ASP A 106 0.82 -18.19 3.97
N LYS A 107 0.94 -18.10 5.30
CA LYS A 107 2.03 -18.67 6.11
C LYS A 107 1.71 -20.08 6.56
#